data_AF-A0A7X7F4P6-F1
#
_entry.id   AF-A0A7X7F4P6-F1
#
_cell.length_a   1.000
_cell.length_b   1.000
_cell.length_c   1.000
_cell.angle_alpha   90.00
_cell.angle_beta   90.00
_cell.angle_gamma   90.00
#
_symmetry.space_group_name_H-M   'P 1'
#
loop_
_entity.id
_entity.type
_entity.pdbx_description
1 polymer ?
#
loop_
_entity_poly.entity_id
_entity_poly.type
_entity_poly.pdbx_seq_one_letter_code
_entity_poly.pdbx_strand_id
1 'polypeptide(L)'
;MGRFLPSIIGAYLLACGMTSHAHAQLKPDQVVIIGMAGSEASGELARYYAKARGIPESHILLLDGKLEQRITRFRWEQTIRPAVRTWLYRQEFLPNIRCIVTVWDVPLTIAPTERSSAEFTERIGYLRRTRGALVAQACQMFDLLHSLGRPAGSATTVPPAAADISLKDLNSRFVEAMKVATERLRNASTAEDRDRASKFLERILVTVSGDHGLLQIALPRSAAAATAQTTEQKTNASYLTGRLQGLQRGIQSLEALRETVARDEQSLQLTQTMG
;
A
#
# COMPACT_ATOMS: atom_id res chain seq x y z
N MET A 1 21.36 -39.37 46.32
CA MET A 1 20.59 -38.77 45.21
C MET A 1 19.44 -37.90 45.76
N GLY A 2 19.68 -36.71 46.31
CA GLY A 2 18.55 -35.96 46.92
C GLY A 2 18.83 -34.54 47.44
N ARG A 3 19.56 -33.69 46.70
CA ARG A 3 19.85 -32.30 47.15
C ARG A 3 19.73 -31.20 46.07
N PHE A 4 19.06 -31.46 44.95
CA PHE A 4 18.97 -30.48 43.85
C PHE A 4 17.57 -29.90 43.58
N LEU A 5 16.52 -30.31 44.32
CA LEU A 5 15.15 -29.83 44.06
C LEU A 5 14.76 -28.43 44.59
N PRO A 6 15.35 -27.85 45.66
CA PRO A 6 14.82 -26.58 46.20
C PRO A 6 15.28 -25.32 45.44
N SER A 7 16.35 -25.38 44.63
CA SER A 7 16.84 -24.19 43.89
C SER A 7 16.00 -23.81 42.68
N ILE A 8 15.26 -24.75 42.07
CA ILE A 8 14.48 -24.46 40.85
C ILE A 8 13.17 -23.71 41.18
N ILE A 9 12.58 -23.97 42.36
CA ILE A 9 11.34 -23.31 42.80
C ILE A 9 11.60 -21.84 43.17
N GLY A 10 12.76 -21.53 43.76
CA GLY A 10 13.15 -20.15 44.08
C GLY A 10 13.37 -19.28 42.84
N ALA A 11 13.90 -19.84 41.75
CA ALA A 11 14.12 -19.12 40.50
C ALA A 11 12.79 -18.78 39.78
N TYR A 12 11.77 -19.64 39.88
CA TYR A 12 10.47 -19.41 39.26
C TYR A 12 9.64 -18.31 39.98
N LEU A 13 9.77 -18.21 41.31
CA LEU A 13 9.12 -17.15 42.10
C LEU A 13 9.75 -15.77 41.87
N LEU A 14 11.06 -15.70 41.55
CA LEU A 14 11.72 -14.44 41.24
C LEU A 14 11.38 -13.92 39.82
N ALA A 15 11.07 -14.82 38.87
CA ALA A 15 10.76 -14.46 37.49
C ALA A 15 9.34 -13.91 37.28
N CYS A 16 8.38 -14.20 38.16
CA CYS A 16 6.99 -13.69 38.06
C CYS A 16 6.81 -12.24 38.55
N GLY A 17 7.79 -11.67 39.28
CA GLY A 17 7.70 -10.32 39.87
C GLY A 17 8.00 -9.16 38.91
N MET A 18 8.46 -9.43 37.68
CA MET A 18 8.80 -8.41 36.69
C MET A 18 7.86 -8.41 35.48
N THR A 19 6.57 -8.70 35.71
CA THR A 19 5.55 -8.29 34.76
C THR A 19 5.44 -6.77 34.85
N SER A 20 6.29 -6.08 34.08
CA SER A 20 6.15 -4.65 33.82
C SER A 20 4.77 -4.46 33.23
N HIS A 21 3.79 -4.13 34.06
CA HIS A 21 2.49 -3.69 33.59
C HIS A 21 2.76 -2.52 32.65
N ALA A 22 2.56 -2.76 31.36
CA ALA A 22 2.59 -1.71 30.37
C ALA A 22 1.45 -0.75 30.73
N HIS A 23 1.76 0.26 31.54
CA HIS A 23 0.87 1.35 31.85
C HIS A 23 0.71 2.17 30.58
N ALA A 24 -0.13 1.69 29.68
CA ALA A 24 -0.64 2.43 28.54
C ALA A 24 -1.70 3.46 28.98
N GLN A 25 -1.49 4.08 30.15
CA GLN A 25 -2.35 5.12 30.65
C GLN A 25 -1.94 6.43 29.98
N LEU A 26 -2.87 7.00 29.20
CA LEU A 26 -2.70 8.32 28.60
C LEU A 26 -2.51 9.35 29.71
N LYS A 27 -1.37 10.05 29.68
CA LYS A 27 -1.13 11.18 30.59
C LYS A 27 -1.88 12.41 30.07
N PRO A 28 -2.26 13.36 30.96
CA PRO A 28 -3.03 14.54 30.53
C PRO A 28 -2.32 15.42 29.49
N ASP A 29 -0.99 15.48 29.55
CA ASP A 29 -0.12 16.19 28.58
C ASP A 29 -0.03 15.50 27.21
N GLN A 30 -0.63 14.31 27.05
CA GLN A 30 -0.64 13.55 25.80
C GLN A 30 -1.99 13.63 25.06
N VAL A 31 -2.94 14.40 25.57
CA VAL A 31 -4.30 14.50 25.03
C VAL A 31 -4.57 15.92 24.51
N VAL A 32 -5.10 16.00 23.29
CA VAL A 32 -5.66 17.23 22.71
C VAL A 32 -7.17 17.09 22.61
N ILE A 33 -7.90 18.17 22.86
CA ILE A 33 -9.37 18.20 22.74
C ILE A 33 -9.74 19.15 21.61
N ILE A 34 -10.58 18.70 20.69
CA ILE A 34 -11.10 19.50 19.58
C ILE A 34 -12.59 19.72 19.80
N GLY A 35 -13.02 20.98 19.80
CA GLY A 35 -14.42 21.40 19.84
C GLY A 35 -14.75 22.40 18.73
N MET A 36 -15.99 22.89 18.70
CA MET A 36 -16.45 23.89 17.73
C MET A 36 -16.61 25.26 18.40
N ALA A 37 -15.99 26.30 17.82
CA ALA A 37 -16.11 27.68 18.33
C ALA A 37 -17.53 28.23 18.20
N GLY A 38 -18.28 27.79 17.17
CA GLY A 38 -19.67 28.19 16.95
C GLY A 38 -20.71 27.54 17.87
N SER A 39 -20.28 26.68 18.80
CA SER A 39 -21.16 26.01 19.77
C SER A 39 -20.64 26.24 21.19
N GLU A 40 -21.36 27.05 21.96
CA GLU A 40 -21.04 27.31 23.37
C GLU A 40 -20.99 26.02 24.17
N ALA A 41 -21.97 25.13 23.98
CA ALA A 41 -22.03 23.82 24.62
C ALA A 41 -20.82 22.93 24.29
N SER A 42 -20.33 22.97 23.04
CA SER A 42 -19.11 22.26 22.64
C SER A 42 -17.88 22.78 23.39
N GLY A 43 -17.74 24.11 23.48
CA GLY A 43 -16.64 24.75 24.21
C GLY A 43 -16.68 24.49 25.72
N GLU A 44 -17.86 24.54 26.34
CA GLU A 44 -18.04 24.20 27.76
C GLU A 44 -17.71 22.74 28.04
N LEU A 45 -18.18 21.82 27.20
CA LEU A 45 -17.90 20.40 27.35
C LEU A 45 -16.40 20.10 27.21
N ALA A 46 -15.70 20.76 26.27
CA ALA A 46 -14.26 20.63 26.13
C ALA A 46 -13.50 21.09 27.38
N ARG A 47 -13.85 22.25 27.94
CA ARG A 47 -13.25 22.76 29.19
C ARG A 47 -13.56 21.87 30.39
N TYR A 48 -14.81 21.41 30.50
CA TYR A 48 -15.22 20.46 31.54
C TYR A 48 -14.40 19.17 31.47
N TYR A 49 -14.28 18.57 30.28
CA TYR A 49 -13.49 17.36 30.07
C TYR A 49 -12.01 17.57 30.40
N ALA A 50 -11.44 18.71 29.98
CA ALA A 50 -10.05 19.05 30.27
C ALA A 50 -9.81 19.12 31.78
N LYS A 51 -10.65 19.86 32.50
CA LYS A 51 -10.59 20.01 33.97
C LYS A 51 -10.73 18.67 34.68
N ALA A 52 -11.71 17.84 34.27
CA ALA A 52 -11.96 16.54 34.89
C ALA A 52 -10.80 15.55 34.70
N ARG A 53 -9.98 15.72 33.65
CA ARG A 53 -8.84 14.85 33.34
C ARG A 53 -7.48 15.48 33.64
N GLY A 54 -7.45 16.71 34.17
CA GLY A 54 -6.20 17.45 34.42
C GLY A 54 -5.44 17.83 33.13
N ILE A 55 -6.13 17.93 31.99
CA ILE A 55 -5.56 18.32 30.71
C ILE A 55 -5.42 19.86 30.71
N PRO A 56 -4.27 20.44 30.34
CA PRO A 56 -4.10 21.89 30.25
C PRO A 56 -5.09 22.53 29.28
N GLU A 57 -5.61 23.72 29.59
CA GLU A 57 -6.54 24.42 28.68
C GLU A 57 -5.91 24.78 27.33
N SER A 58 -4.57 24.94 27.28
CA SER A 58 -3.82 25.12 26.04
C SER A 58 -3.91 23.93 25.07
N HIS A 59 -4.39 22.77 25.52
CA HIS A 59 -4.62 21.59 24.69
C HIS A 59 -6.01 21.57 24.05
N ILE A 60 -6.83 22.61 24.25
CA ILE A 60 -8.14 22.75 23.64
C ILE A 60 -8.03 23.57 22.36
N LEU A 61 -8.44 22.97 21.23
CA LEU A 61 -8.62 23.64 19.95
C LEU A 61 -10.11 23.81 19.67
N LEU A 62 -10.57 25.05 19.50
CA LEU A 62 -11.91 25.35 19.01
C LEU A 62 -11.84 25.66 17.50
N LEU A 63 -12.56 24.88 16.71
CA LEU A 63 -12.63 25.01 15.26
C LEU A 63 -13.72 25.99 14.85
N ASP A 64 -13.37 26.90 13.95
CA ASP A 64 -14.33 27.82 13.35
C ASP A 64 -15.21 27.14 12.29
N GLY A 65 -16.47 27.54 12.24
CA GLY A 65 -17.39 27.20 11.14
C GLY A 65 -18.78 26.77 11.59
N LYS A 66 -19.60 26.39 10.60
CA LYS A 66 -20.97 25.90 10.79
C LYS A 66 -20.97 24.53 11.47
N LEU A 67 -21.94 24.34 12.37
CA LEU A 67 -22.24 23.08 13.08
C LEU A 67 -22.94 22.11 12.12
N GLU A 68 -22.19 21.10 11.65
CA GLU A 68 -22.68 20.12 10.68
C GLU A 68 -22.04 18.76 11.00
N GLN A 69 -22.85 17.69 11.08
CA GLN A 69 -22.35 16.33 11.33
C GLN A 69 -21.53 15.77 10.16
N ARG A 70 -21.86 16.23 8.94
CA ARG A 70 -21.22 15.81 7.69
C ARG A 70 -20.71 17.03 6.95
N ILE A 71 -19.42 17.06 6.64
CA ILE A 71 -18.76 18.15 5.90
C ILE A 71 -18.34 17.70 4.51
N THR A 72 -18.23 18.64 3.57
CA THR A 72 -17.66 18.34 2.25
C THR A 72 -16.16 18.09 2.36
N ARG A 73 -15.63 17.25 1.45
CA ARG A 73 -14.17 17.05 1.36
C ARG A 73 -13.42 18.34 1.09
N PHE A 74 -13.99 19.24 0.30
CA PHE A 74 -13.41 20.55 0.04
C PHE A 74 -13.22 21.35 1.34
N ARG A 75 -14.26 21.47 2.17
CA ARG A 75 -14.19 22.18 3.46
C ARG A 75 -13.21 21.51 4.43
N TRP A 76 -13.15 20.18 4.44
CA TRP A 76 -12.15 19.44 5.22
C TRP A 76 -10.72 19.80 4.81
N GLU A 77 -10.40 19.70 3.51
CA GLU A 77 -9.03 19.90 3.01
C GLU A 77 -8.59 21.36 3.02
N GLN A 78 -9.49 22.31 2.77
CA GLN A 78 -9.15 23.72 2.61
C GLN A 78 -9.25 24.52 3.91
N THR A 79 -10.06 24.07 4.89
CA THR A 79 -10.34 24.85 6.10
C THR A 79 -9.95 24.08 7.35
N ILE A 80 -10.58 22.92 7.60
CA ILE A 80 -10.48 22.25 8.90
C ILE A 80 -9.11 21.58 9.08
N ARG A 81 -8.66 20.78 8.10
CA ARG A 81 -7.38 20.07 8.18
C ARG A 81 -6.18 21.03 8.28
N PRO A 82 -6.09 22.11 7.49
CA PRO A 82 -5.02 23.10 7.66
C PRO A 82 -5.09 23.81 9.02
N ALA A 83 -6.28 24.17 9.51
CA ALA A 83 -6.43 24.80 10.82
C ALA A 83 -5.93 23.89 11.95
N VAL A 84 -6.34 22.61 11.96
CA VAL A 84 -5.88 21.63 12.94
C VAL A 84 -4.36 21.44 12.86
N ARG A 85 -3.82 21.27 11.64
CA ARG A 85 -2.36 21.09 11.44
C ARG A 85 -1.57 22.30 11.90
N THR A 86 -1.94 23.49 11.47
CA THR A 86 -1.25 24.74 11.83
C THR A 86 -1.31 24.97 13.33
N TRP A 87 -2.45 24.70 13.98
CA TRP A 87 -2.55 24.79 15.42
C TRP A 87 -1.62 23.78 16.11
N LEU A 88 -1.66 22.50 15.70
CA LEU A 88 -0.80 21.45 16.27
C LEU A 88 0.70 21.75 16.11
N TYR A 89 1.13 22.26 14.96
CA TYR A 89 2.55 22.60 14.73
C TYR A 89 3.05 23.79 15.54
N ARG A 90 2.15 24.67 15.99
CA ARG A 90 2.51 25.79 16.86
C ARG A 90 2.68 25.37 18.33
N GLN A 91 2.23 24.17 18.70
CA GLN A 91 2.32 23.68 20.06
C GLN A 91 3.67 23.00 20.32
N GLU A 92 4.38 23.45 21.36
CA GLU A 92 5.64 22.86 21.81
C GLU A 92 5.49 21.40 22.26
N PHE A 93 4.28 21.02 22.70
CA PHE A 93 3.95 19.69 23.19
C PHE A 93 3.54 18.69 22.11
N LEU A 94 3.57 19.05 20.82
CA LEU A 94 3.21 18.16 19.71
C LEU A 94 3.86 16.76 19.77
N PRO A 95 5.18 16.61 20.09
CA PRO A 95 5.82 15.30 20.16
C PRO A 95 5.22 14.36 21.22
N ASN A 96 4.57 14.94 22.24
CA ASN A 96 3.99 14.21 23.37
C ASN A 96 2.55 13.79 23.12
N ILE A 97 1.85 14.37 22.13
CA ILE A 97 0.46 14.03 21.85
C ILE A 97 0.35 12.57 21.35
N ARG A 98 -0.60 11.85 21.95
CA ARG A 98 -0.93 10.45 21.64
C ARG A 98 -2.42 10.25 21.37
N CYS A 99 -3.28 11.14 21.84
CA CYS A 99 -4.72 11.05 21.68
C CYS A 99 -5.34 12.40 21.31
N ILE A 100 -6.28 12.37 20.37
CA ILE A 100 -7.12 13.52 20.02
C ILE A 100 -8.56 13.12 20.36
N VAL A 101 -9.19 13.90 21.24
CA VAL A 101 -10.59 13.75 21.63
C VAL A 101 -11.40 14.79 20.90
N THR A 102 -12.47 14.38 20.23
CA THR A 102 -13.47 15.30 19.67
C THR A 102 -14.65 15.39 20.62
N VAL A 103 -15.18 16.60 20.81
CA VAL A 103 -16.41 16.81 21.59
C VAL A 103 -17.61 16.99 20.66
N TRP A 104 -18.78 17.22 21.26
CA TRP A 104 -20.04 17.41 20.56
C TRP A 104 -19.94 18.52 19.49
N ASP A 105 -20.74 18.37 18.43
CA ASP A 105 -20.79 19.23 17.23
C ASP A 105 -19.57 19.21 16.30
N VAL A 106 -18.47 18.55 16.65
CA VAL A 106 -17.37 18.34 15.71
C VAL A 106 -17.83 17.39 14.58
N PRO A 107 -17.61 17.73 13.29
CA PRO A 107 -18.03 16.88 12.19
C PRO A 107 -17.44 15.47 12.28
N LEU A 108 -18.30 14.45 12.21
CA LEU A 108 -17.90 13.04 12.32
C LEU A 108 -17.61 12.40 10.96
N THR A 109 -18.18 12.94 9.87
CA THR A 109 -18.07 12.34 8.53
C THR A 109 -17.62 13.35 7.48
N ILE A 110 -16.67 12.94 6.64
CA ILE A 110 -16.27 13.68 5.44
C ILE A 110 -16.96 13.06 4.23
N ALA A 111 -17.68 13.88 3.45
CA ALA A 111 -18.35 13.41 2.24
C ALA A 111 -17.33 12.94 1.17
N PRO A 112 -17.73 12.02 0.27
CA PRO A 112 -16.93 11.68 -0.91
C PRO A 112 -16.63 12.92 -1.76
N THR A 113 -15.59 12.84 -2.60
CA THR A 113 -15.34 13.87 -3.61
C THR A 113 -16.55 14.03 -4.51
N GLU A 114 -16.97 15.27 -4.74
CA GLU A 114 -18.11 15.57 -5.61
C GLU A 114 -17.81 15.14 -7.04
N ARG A 115 -18.74 14.40 -7.66
CA ARG A 115 -18.56 13.90 -9.03
C ARG A 115 -18.52 15.01 -10.08
N SER A 116 -19.09 16.17 -9.76
CA SER A 116 -19.10 17.37 -10.60
C SER A 116 -17.81 18.19 -10.47
N SER A 117 -16.89 17.85 -9.57
CA SER A 117 -15.66 18.61 -9.42
C SER A 117 -14.73 18.42 -10.63
N ALA A 118 -14.00 19.49 -10.98
CA ALA A 118 -13.00 19.45 -12.04
C ALA A 118 -11.93 18.38 -11.74
N GLU A 119 -11.46 18.30 -10.48
CA GLU A 119 -10.50 17.31 -10.02
C GLU A 119 -10.98 15.86 -10.23
N PHE A 120 -12.27 15.58 -9.96
CA PHE A 120 -12.83 14.26 -10.17
C PHE A 120 -12.86 13.89 -11.65
N THR A 121 -13.31 14.83 -12.49
CA THR A 121 -13.38 14.65 -13.94
C THR A 121 -12.01 14.42 -14.55
N GLU A 122 -11.02 15.21 -14.13
CA GLU A 122 -9.63 15.09 -14.55
C GLU A 122 -9.05 13.72 -14.16
N ARG A 123 -9.22 13.32 -12.89
CA ARG A 123 -8.70 12.05 -12.39
C ARG A 123 -9.33 10.84 -13.08
N ILE A 124 -10.66 10.84 -13.28
CA ILE A 124 -11.32 9.77 -14.03
C ILE A 124 -10.83 9.73 -15.48
N GLY A 125 -10.63 10.89 -16.12
CA GLY A 125 -10.06 10.97 -17.46
C GLY A 125 -8.65 10.40 -17.52
N TYR A 126 -7.81 10.74 -16.56
CA TYR A 126 -6.46 10.18 -16.41
C TYR A 126 -6.49 8.66 -16.24
N LEU A 127 -7.24 8.14 -15.26
CA LEU A 127 -7.33 6.71 -14.99
C LEU A 127 -7.83 5.90 -16.19
N ARG A 128 -8.77 6.45 -16.97
CA ARG A 128 -9.25 5.82 -18.21
C ARG A 128 -8.15 5.76 -19.28
N ARG A 129 -7.40 6.84 -19.50
CA ARG A 129 -6.29 6.87 -20.46
C ARG A 129 -5.18 5.91 -20.05
N THR A 130 -4.78 5.94 -18.80
CA THR A 130 -3.75 5.05 -18.26
C THR A 130 -4.18 3.59 -18.37
N ARG A 131 -5.41 3.25 -17.97
CA ARG A 131 -5.94 1.90 -18.14
C ARG A 131 -5.89 1.47 -19.60
N GLY A 132 -6.36 2.32 -20.51
CA GLY A 132 -6.33 2.03 -21.95
C GLY A 132 -4.92 1.74 -22.46
N ALA A 133 -3.93 2.54 -22.05
CA ALA A 133 -2.52 2.34 -22.41
C ALA A 133 -1.96 1.01 -21.85
N LEU A 134 -2.21 0.71 -20.58
CA LEU A 134 -1.76 -0.52 -19.94
C LEU A 134 -2.42 -1.77 -20.54
N VAL A 135 -3.72 -1.71 -20.85
CA VAL A 135 -4.43 -2.80 -21.53
C VAL A 135 -3.86 -3.02 -22.93
N ALA A 136 -3.59 -1.94 -23.68
CA ALA A 136 -2.97 -2.03 -24.99
C ALA A 136 -1.57 -2.68 -24.92
N GLN A 137 -0.74 -2.27 -23.95
CA GLN A 137 0.58 -2.86 -23.71
C GLN A 137 0.48 -4.35 -23.35
N ALA A 138 -0.45 -4.73 -22.47
CA ALA A 138 -0.67 -6.13 -22.11
C ALA A 138 -1.11 -6.96 -23.33
N CYS A 139 -1.99 -6.44 -24.18
CA CYS A 139 -2.42 -7.12 -25.39
C CYS A 139 -1.27 -7.30 -26.39
N GLN A 140 -0.44 -6.28 -26.60
CA GLN A 140 0.77 -6.41 -27.42
C GLN A 140 1.69 -7.51 -26.89
N MET A 141 1.83 -7.65 -25.57
CA MET A 141 2.60 -8.72 -24.97
C MET A 141 1.97 -10.10 -25.18
N PHE A 142 0.64 -10.20 -25.16
CA PHE A 142 -0.06 -11.45 -25.49
C PHE A 142 0.12 -11.81 -26.97
N ASP A 143 0.10 -10.83 -27.86
CA ASP A 143 0.37 -11.05 -29.29
C ASP A 143 1.81 -11.51 -29.52
N LEU A 144 2.78 -10.97 -28.77
CA LEU A 144 4.16 -11.46 -28.77
C LEU A 144 4.24 -12.90 -28.29
N LEU A 145 3.58 -13.27 -27.18
CA LEU A 145 3.48 -14.65 -26.71
C LEU A 145 2.86 -15.58 -27.76
N HIS A 146 1.80 -15.12 -28.44
CA HIS A 146 1.18 -15.83 -29.55
C HIS A 146 2.04 -15.88 -30.81
N SER A 147 3.06 -15.04 -30.96
CA SER A 147 4.00 -15.10 -32.08
C SER A 147 5.14 -16.09 -31.85
N LEU A 148 5.36 -16.52 -30.60
CA LEU A 148 6.44 -17.45 -30.29
C LEU A 148 6.28 -18.79 -31.01
N GLY A 149 7.38 -19.23 -31.63
CA GLY A 149 7.48 -20.48 -32.37
C GLY A 149 6.79 -20.47 -33.75
N ARG A 150 6.28 -19.32 -34.22
CA ARG A 150 5.79 -19.19 -35.60
C ARG A 150 6.93 -18.79 -36.55
N PRO A 151 6.99 -19.37 -37.77
CA PRO A 151 7.89 -18.86 -38.80
C PRO A 151 7.54 -17.41 -39.11
N ALA A 152 8.56 -16.57 -39.31
CA ALA A 152 8.39 -15.15 -39.60
C ALA A 152 7.44 -14.95 -40.79
N GLY A 153 6.30 -14.27 -40.57
CA GLY A 153 5.32 -13.96 -41.60
C GLY A 153 3.90 -14.49 -41.38
N SER A 154 3.65 -15.39 -40.42
CA SER A 154 2.27 -15.77 -40.11
C SER A 154 1.62 -14.72 -39.20
N ALA A 155 0.79 -13.85 -39.76
CA ALA A 155 0.03 -12.88 -38.99
C ALA A 155 -0.87 -13.57 -37.96
N THR A 156 -0.93 -13.02 -36.75
CA THR A 156 -1.93 -13.44 -35.76
C THR A 156 -3.10 -12.47 -35.84
N THR A 157 -4.29 -12.99 -36.12
CA THR A 157 -5.55 -12.22 -36.07
C THR A 157 -6.11 -12.30 -34.66
N VAL A 158 -5.44 -11.69 -33.67
CA VAL A 158 -6.08 -11.43 -32.37
C VAL A 158 -6.84 -10.11 -32.50
N PRO A 159 -8.15 -10.08 -32.23
CA PRO A 159 -8.90 -8.83 -32.24
C PRO A 159 -8.33 -7.86 -31.18
N PRO A 160 -8.13 -6.58 -31.52
CA PRO A 160 -7.67 -5.60 -30.56
C PRO A 160 -8.64 -5.57 -29.37
N ALA A 161 -8.10 -5.65 -28.15
CA ALA A 161 -8.93 -5.59 -26.97
C ALA A 161 -9.52 -4.19 -26.79
N ALA A 162 -10.78 -4.12 -26.37
CA ALA A 162 -11.38 -2.88 -25.95
C ALA A 162 -10.72 -2.38 -24.64
N ALA A 163 -10.59 -1.06 -24.49
CA ALA A 163 -9.95 -0.44 -23.33
C ALA A 163 -10.67 -0.73 -21.99
N ASP A 164 -11.92 -1.15 -22.05
CA ASP A 164 -12.81 -1.49 -20.95
C ASP A 164 -12.88 -3.00 -20.65
N ILE A 165 -12.02 -3.82 -21.27
CA ILE A 165 -11.93 -5.27 -20.98
C ILE A 165 -11.84 -5.52 -19.47
N SER A 166 -12.60 -6.47 -18.95
CA SER A 166 -12.56 -6.77 -17.51
C SER A 166 -11.20 -7.39 -17.12
N LEU A 167 -10.80 -7.24 -15.85
CA LEU A 167 -9.57 -7.88 -15.36
C LEU A 167 -9.62 -9.41 -15.48
N LYS A 168 -10.82 -9.99 -15.33
CA LYS A 168 -11.04 -11.43 -15.50
C LYS A 168 -10.75 -11.86 -16.93
N ASP A 169 -11.27 -11.14 -17.91
CA ASP A 169 -11.07 -11.45 -19.33
C ASP A 169 -9.62 -11.22 -19.76
N LEU A 170 -8.99 -10.16 -19.26
CA LEU A 170 -7.57 -9.91 -19.49
C LEU A 170 -6.70 -11.05 -18.93
N ASN A 171 -7.01 -11.54 -17.73
CA ASN A 171 -6.33 -12.69 -17.13
C ASN A 171 -6.57 -13.99 -17.91
N SER A 172 -7.82 -14.24 -18.35
CA SER A 172 -8.13 -15.40 -19.19
C SER A 172 -7.33 -15.39 -20.51
N ARG A 173 -7.22 -14.23 -21.16
CA ARG A 173 -6.40 -14.06 -22.37
C ARG A 173 -4.91 -14.32 -22.10
N PHE A 174 -4.39 -13.83 -20.97
CA PHE A 174 -3.02 -14.11 -20.57
C PHE A 174 -2.76 -15.61 -20.38
N VAL A 175 -3.63 -16.30 -19.63
CA VAL A 175 -3.51 -17.75 -19.38
C VAL A 175 -3.58 -18.53 -20.69
N GLU A 176 -4.48 -18.16 -21.59
CA GLU A 176 -4.58 -18.77 -22.92
C GLU A 176 -3.31 -18.55 -23.74
N ALA A 177 -2.79 -17.31 -23.80
CA ALA A 177 -1.56 -16.97 -24.50
C ALA A 177 -0.35 -17.77 -23.96
N MET A 178 -0.24 -17.88 -22.63
CA MET A 178 0.80 -18.67 -21.96
C MET A 178 0.68 -20.17 -22.27
N LYS A 179 -0.54 -20.72 -22.25
CA LYS A 179 -0.79 -22.12 -22.60
C LYS A 179 -0.37 -22.41 -24.05
N VAL A 180 -0.79 -21.57 -24.99
CA VAL A 180 -0.44 -21.69 -26.41
C VAL A 180 1.08 -21.59 -26.62
N ALA A 181 1.75 -20.62 -25.96
CA ALA A 181 3.20 -20.47 -26.03
C ALA A 181 3.93 -21.73 -25.50
N THR A 182 3.47 -22.29 -24.38
CA THR A 182 4.07 -23.48 -23.75
C THR A 182 3.87 -24.74 -24.60
N GLU A 183 2.67 -24.95 -25.15
CA GLU A 183 2.38 -26.08 -26.04
C GLU A 183 3.24 -26.04 -27.31
N ARG A 184 3.46 -24.85 -27.88
CA ARG A 184 4.33 -24.67 -29.04
C ARG A 184 5.79 -24.91 -28.71
N LEU A 185 6.25 -24.43 -27.56
CA LEU A 185 7.61 -24.70 -27.09
C LEU A 185 7.87 -26.21 -26.99
N ARG A 186 6.87 -26.97 -26.50
CA ARG A 186 6.95 -28.43 -26.41
C ARG A 186 7.01 -29.10 -27.79
N ASN A 187 6.32 -28.55 -28.78
CA ASN A 187 6.20 -29.10 -30.14
C ASN A 187 7.23 -28.55 -31.14
N ALA A 188 8.13 -27.66 -30.72
CA ALA A 188 9.10 -27.03 -31.60
C ALA A 188 10.14 -28.06 -32.12
N SER A 189 10.29 -28.08 -33.45
CA SER A 189 11.03 -29.10 -34.18
C SER A 189 12.55 -29.00 -34.01
N THR A 190 13.11 -27.81 -33.82
CA THR A 190 14.57 -27.63 -33.62
C THR A 190 14.92 -27.33 -32.15
N ALA A 191 16.11 -27.74 -31.72
CA ALA A 191 16.62 -27.45 -30.37
C ALA A 191 16.91 -25.94 -30.17
N GLU A 192 17.33 -25.25 -31.24
CA GLU A 192 17.60 -23.81 -31.20
C GLU A 192 16.34 -22.97 -31.03
N ASP A 193 15.24 -23.34 -31.68
CA ASP A 193 13.96 -22.64 -31.52
C ASP A 193 13.40 -22.82 -30.11
N ARG A 194 13.62 -23.99 -29.51
CA ARG A 194 13.27 -24.26 -28.11
C ARG A 194 14.08 -23.39 -27.15
N ASP A 195 15.40 -23.31 -27.31
CA ASP A 195 16.23 -22.46 -26.44
C ASP A 195 15.86 -20.98 -26.56
N ARG A 196 15.67 -20.48 -27.79
CA ARG A 196 15.25 -19.08 -28.03
C ARG A 196 13.89 -18.77 -27.42
N ALA A 197 12.89 -19.62 -27.64
CA ALA A 197 11.55 -19.40 -27.10
C ALA A 197 11.50 -19.56 -25.57
N SER A 198 12.30 -20.47 -24.98
CA SER A 198 12.43 -20.60 -23.53
C SER A 198 13.01 -19.34 -22.90
N LYS A 199 14.13 -18.82 -23.42
CA LYS A 199 14.75 -17.58 -22.93
C LYS A 199 13.81 -16.38 -23.04
N PHE A 200 13.00 -16.34 -24.10
CA PHE A 200 12.01 -15.27 -24.27
C PHE A 200 10.84 -15.39 -23.28
N LEU A 201 10.31 -16.60 -23.09
CA LEU A 201 9.25 -16.86 -22.11
C LEU A 201 9.74 -16.56 -20.69
N GLU A 202 10.98 -16.91 -20.36
CA GLU A 202 11.62 -16.52 -19.10
C GLU A 202 11.63 -14.99 -18.94
N ARG A 203 12.09 -14.22 -19.94
CA ARG A 203 12.08 -12.76 -19.87
C ARG A 203 10.69 -12.19 -19.65
N ILE A 204 9.68 -12.65 -20.40
CA ILE A 204 8.30 -12.18 -20.22
C ILE A 204 7.80 -12.52 -18.82
N LEU A 205 8.09 -13.71 -18.33
CA LEU A 205 7.60 -14.16 -17.04
C LEU A 205 8.25 -13.37 -15.89
N VAL A 206 9.53 -12.99 -16.03
CA VAL A 206 10.19 -12.03 -15.14
C VAL A 206 9.50 -10.67 -15.19
N THR A 207 9.24 -10.12 -16.39
CA THR A 207 8.59 -8.81 -16.55
C THR A 207 7.16 -8.78 -16.01
N VAL A 208 6.35 -9.83 -16.23
CA VAL A 208 4.93 -9.88 -15.84
C VAL A 208 4.76 -10.17 -14.35
N SER A 209 5.53 -11.11 -13.83
CA SER A 209 5.35 -11.56 -12.44
C SER A 209 6.07 -10.65 -11.44
N GLY A 210 6.91 -9.74 -11.95
CA GLY A 210 7.83 -8.94 -11.16
C GLY A 210 8.75 -9.81 -10.30
N ASP A 211 9.36 -9.16 -9.30
CA ASP A 211 10.25 -9.85 -8.37
C ASP A 211 9.54 -10.94 -7.54
N HIS A 212 8.20 -10.88 -7.39
CA HIS A 212 7.44 -11.86 -6.59
C HIS A 212 7.30 -13.22 -7.30
N GLY A 213 7.13 -13.23 -8.62
CA GLY A 213 7.16 -14.49 -9.39
C GLY A 213 8.55 -15.07 -9.50
N LEU A 214 9.59 -14.23 -9.57
CA LEU A 214 10.98 -14.69 -9.48
C LEU A 214 11.24 -15.40 -8.15
N LEU A 215 10.76 -14.85 -7.03
CA LEU A 215 10.86 -15.53 -5.74
C LEU A 215 10.11 -16.86 -5.76
N GLN A 216 8.86 -16.92 -6.25
CA GLN A 216 8.12 -18.20 -6.30
C GLN A 216 8.75 -19.25 -7.22
N ILE A 217 9.46 -18.85 -8.28
CA ILE A 217 10.12 -19.78 -9.20
C ILE A 217 11.51 -20.18 -8.69
N ALA A 218 12.23 -19.27 -8.04
CA ALA A 218 13.55 -19.54 -7.46
C ALA A 218 13.47 -20.31 -6.14
N LEU A 219 12.46 -20.07 -5.30
CA LEU A 219 12.31 -20.68 -3.97
C LEU A 219 12.26 -22.22 -3.99
N PRO A 220 11.45 -22.89 -4.81
CA PRO A 220 11.41 -24.36 -4.85
C PRO A 220 12.69 -24.99 -5.44
N ARG A 221 13.42 -24.28 -6.32
CA ARG A 221 14.75 -24.72 -6.78
C ARG A 221 15.84 -24.51 -5.72
N SER A 222 15.71 -23.49 -4.89
CA SER A 222 16.69 -23.14 -3.85
C SER A 222 16.65 -24.06 -2.63
N ALA A 223 15.47 -24.58 -2.26
CA ALA A 223 15.34 -25.48 -1.11
C ALA A 223 16.09 -26.81 -1.31
N ALA A 224 16.15 -27.31 -2.56
CA ALA A 224 16.92 -28.51 -2.92
C ALA A 224 18.41 -28.23 -3.17
N ALA A 225 18.81 -26.96 -3.36
CA ALA A 225 20.18 -26.53 -3.66
C ALA A 225 20.83 -25.71 -2.52
N ALA A 226 20.19 -25.61 -1.35
CA ALA A 226 20.58 -24.74 -0.24
C ALA A 226 21.96 -25.05 0.35
N THR A 227 22.50 -26.25 0.11
CA THR A 227 23.84 -26.66 0.56
C THR A 227 24.98 -26.15 -0.33
N ALA A 228 24.71 -25.58 -1.51
CA ALA A 228 25.75 -25.13 -2.45
C ALA A 228 25.58 -23.69 -2.95
N GLN A 229 24.68 -22.89 -2.36
CA GLN A 229 24.51 -21.50 -2.79
C GLN A 229 25.77 -20.68 -2.54
N THR A 230 26.28 -20.06 -3.59
CA THR A 230 27.43 -19.16 -3.52
C THR A 230 27.07 -17.92 -2.69
N THR A 231 28.07 -17.33 -2.02
CA THR A 231 27.90 -16.07 -1.26
C THR A 231 27.21 -14.99 -2.09
N GLU A 232 27.49 -14.95 -3.40
CA GLU A 232 26.89 -14.03 -4.37
C GLU A 232 25.37 -14.21 -4.55
N GLN A 233 24.85 -15.44 -4.51
CA GLN A 233 23.41 -15.69 -4.59
C GLN A 233 22.68 -15.18 -3.34
N LYS A 234 23.30 -15.30 -2.17
CA LYS A 234 22.73 -14.78 -0.91
C LYS A 234 22.72 -13.26 -0.89
N THR A 235 23.76 -12.59 -1.39
CA THR A 235 23.81 -11.13 -1.50
C THR A 235 22.81 -10.60 -2.51
N ASN A 236 22.61 -11.29 -3.64
CA ASN A 236 21.60 -10.90 -4.62
C ASN A 236 20.18 -11.06 -4.06
N ALA A 237 19.91 -12.15 -3.35
CA ALA A 237 18.60 -12.37 -2.71
C ALA A 237 18.29 -11.32 -1.62
N SER A 238 19.27 -10.96 -0.79
CA SER A 238 19.08 -9.93 0.23
C SER A 238 18.89 -8.53 -0.38
N TYR A 239 19.62 -8.20 -1.45
CA TYR A 239 19.44 -6.96 -2.21
C TYR A 239 18.03 -6.86 -2.81
N LEU A 240 17.55 -7.91 -3.49
CA LEU A 240 16.20 -7.95 -4.05
C LEU A 240 15.13 -7.83 -2.96
N THR A 241 15.31 -8.51 -1.83
CA THR A 241 14.40 -8.41 -0.68
C THR A 241 14.35 -6.98 -0.13
N GLY A 242 15.51 -6.32 0.03
CA GLY A 242 15.59 -4.92 0.47
C GLY A 242 14.91 -3.96 -0.51
N ARG A 243 15.09 -4.16 -1.82
CA ARG A 243 14.43 -3.37 -2.88
C ARG A 243 12.90 -3.53 -2.82
N LEU A 244 12.40 -4.75 -2.68
CA LEU A 244 10.97 -5.03 -2.53
C LEU A 244 10.37 -4.37 -1.28
N GLN A 245 11.05 -4.47 -0.14
CA GLN A 245 10.61 -3.83 1.10
C GLN A 245 10.59 -2.30 0.98
N GLY A 246 11.61 -1.71 0.37
CA GLY A 246 11.67 -0.28 0.10
C GLY A 246 10.51 0.20 -0.77
N LEU A 247 10.19 -0.56 -1.81
CA LEU A 247 9.06 -0.28 -2.69
C LEU A 247 7.71 -0.43 -1.98
N GLN A 248 7.51 -1.50 -1.21
CA GLN A 248 6.28 -1.69 -0.44
C GLN A 248 6.04 -0.50 0.51
N ARG A 249 7.10 -0.01 1.16
CA ARG A 249 7.02 1.21 1.99
C ARG A 249 6.73 2.47 1.16
N GLY A 250 7.31 2.58 -0.05
CA GLY A 250 7.02 3.67 -0.98
C GLY A 250 5.57 3.68 -1.46
N ILE A 251 5.00 2.52 -1.78
CA ILE A 251 3.58 2.38 -2.13
C ILE A 251 2.71 2.76 -0.93
N GLN A 252 3.01 2.26 0.27
CA GLN A 252 2.29 2.61 1.49
C GLN A 252 2.36 4.11 1.82
N SER A 253 3.49 4.77 1.56
CA SER A 253 3.62 6.22 1.77
C SER A 253 2.80 7.02 0.76
N LEU A 254 2.73 6.56 -0.51
CA LEU A 254 1.85 7.14 -1.52
C LEU A 254 0.38 6.92 -1.19
N GLU A 255 -0.02 5.74 -0.70
CA GLU A 255 -1.41 5.44 -0.29
C GLU A 255 -1.90 6.37 0.83
N ALA A 256 -1.00 6.85 1.69
CA ALA A 256 -1.31 7.86 2.70
C ALA A 256 -1.53 9.27 2.12
N LEU A 257 -1.11 9.52 0.87
CA LEU A 257 -1.35 10.78 0.17
C LEU A 257 -2.76 10.84 -0.41
N ARG A 258 -3.22 12.08 -0.61
CA ARG A 258 -4.51 12.35 -1.23
C ARG A 258 -4.57 11.73 -2.63
N GLU A 259 -5.70 11.11 -2.90
CA GLU A 259 -6.09 10.63 -4.23
C GLU A 259 -6.08 11.77 -5.25
N THR A 260 -5.00 11.84 -6.02
CA THR A 260 -4.73 12.87 -7.03
C THR A 260 -4.08 12.23 -8.24
N VAL A 261 -4.14 12.90 -9.39
CA VAL A 261 -3.46 12.46 -10.61
C VAL A 261 -1.95 12.30 -10.38
N ALA A 262 -1.32 13.27 -9.71
CA ALA A 262 0.10 13.23 -9.39
C ALA A 262 0.49 12.01 -8.53
N ARG A 263 -0.33 11.67 -7.53
CA ARG A 263 -0.12 10.44 -6.73
C ARG A 263 -0.21 9.20 -7.61
N ASP A 264 -1.28 9.11 -8.41
CA ASP A 264 -1.52 7.94 -9.25
C ASP A 264 -0.40 7.79 -10.31
N GLU A 265 0.15 8.89 -10.83
CA GLU A 265 1.35 8.91 -11.69
C GLU A 265 2.61 8.42 -10.99
N GLN A 266 2.89 8.91 -9.77
CA GLN A 266 4.02 8.43 -8.97
C GLN A 266 3.90 6.93 -8.64
N SER A 267 2.69 6.47 -8.33
CA SER A 267 2.44 5.04 -8.10
C SER A 267 2.75 4.22 -9.35
N LEU A 268 2.33 4.68 -10.52
CA LEU A 268 2.61 3.99 -11.78
C LEU A 268 4.10 3.98 -12.12
N GLN A 269 4.79 5.12 -11.94
CA GLN A 269 6.24 5.20 -12.16
C GLN A 269 6.99 4.23 -11.24
N LEU A 270 6.63 4.16 -9.96
CA LEU A 270 7.22 3.19 -9.03
C LEU A 270 7.00 1.74 -9.50
N THR A 271 5.81 1.44 -10.02
CA THR A 271 5.49 0.09 -10.52
C THR A 271 6.24 -0.22 -11.82
N GLN A 272 6.38 0.75 -12.73
CA GLN A 272 7.08 0.60 -14.00
C GLN A 272 8.60 0.47 -13.82
N THR A 273 9.18 1.11 -12.82
CA THR A 273 10.62 0.99 -12.52
C THR A 273 10.99 -0.42 -12.01
N MET A 274 10.00 -1.30 -11.79
CA MET A 274 10.23 -2.71 -11.42
C MET A 274 10.34 -3.67 -12.61
N GLY A 275 9.67 -3.37 -13.73
CA GLY A 275 9.56 -4.28 -14.89
C GLY A 275 10.68 -4.10 -15.90
#